data_AF-A0A4Q5VAH5-F1
#
_entry.id   AF-A0A4Q5VAH5-F1
#
_cell.length_a   1.000
_cell.length_b   1.000
_cell.length_c   1.000
_cell.angle_alpha   90.00
_cell.angle_beta   90.00
_cell.angle_gamma   90.00
#
_symmetry.space_group_name_H-M   'P 1'
#
loop_
_entity.id
_entity.type
_entity.pdbx_description
1 polymer ?
#
loop_
_entity_poly.entity_id
_entity_poly.type
_entity_poly.pdbx_seq_one_letter_code
_entity_poly.pdbx_strand_id
1 'polypeptide(L)'
;MSLRLTEDGLVQLLARKNVKSLSSNTVLRKIVAPDQSLYEILAVGELRLPKSPCVVALRNGLKAICDPTTKAKPFERVEQAAALVWLELTHREAFEMTTTNPMGGYRPNGSGGQIKGEGARKGYPDLLTDIPRLGYHGLRIEMKKFSERAEPTSEQLVWLTKLSWNGYRVALCRGHQGAITTFCDYFDIVKPQFDLPKWAIVYY
;
A
#
# COMPACT_ATOMS: atom_id res chain seq x y z
N MET A 1 -4.86 -7.02 -19.83
CA MET A 1 -3.92 -6.16 -20.57
C MET A 1 -2.64 -6.03 -19.74
N SER A 2 -1.58 -6.76 -20.09
CA SER A 2 -0.33 -6.84 -19.32
C SER A 2 0.42 -5.52 -19.39
N LEU A 3 0.63 -4.86 -18.24
CA LEU A 3 1.46 -3.66 -18.11
C LEU A 3 2.94 -4.07 -18.14
N ARG A 4 3.54 -4.16 -19.33
CA ARG A 4 4.99 -4.11 -19.49
C ARG A 4 5.36 -2.78 -20.13
N LEU A 5 6.05 -1.92 -19.39
CA LEU A 5 6.86 -0.88 -20.02
C LEU A 5 7.98 -1.60 -20.77
N THR A 6 8.18 -1.26 -22.04
CA THR A 6 9.33 -1.72 -22.80
C THR A 6 10.61 -1.11 -22.19
N GLU A 7 11.71 -1.84 -22.32
CA GLU A 7 13.04 -1.50 -21.77
C GLU A 7 13.46 -0.06 -22.12
N ASP A 8 13.14 0.37 -23.34
CA ASP A 8 13.41 1.73 -23.83
C ASP A 8 12.63 2.82 -23.08
N GLY A 9 11.40 2.54 -22.63
CA GLY A 9 10.57 3.49 -21.88
C GLY A 9 11.11 3.78 -20.48
N LEU A 10 11.74 2.78 -19.86
CA LEU A 10 12.33 2.89 -18.52
C LEU A 10 13.70 3.59 -18.58
N VAL A 11 14.51 3.30 -19.60
CA VAL A 11 15.81 3.94 -19.85
C VAL A 11 15.66 5.43 -20.15
N GLN A 12 14.68 5.83 -20.97
CA GLN A 12 14.43 7.26 -21.26
C GLN A 12 13.95 8.04 -20.03
N LEU A 13 13.22 7.39 -19.11
CA LEU A 13 12.74 8.01 -17.88
C LEU A 13 13.87 8.25 -16.87
N LEU A 14 14.79 7.28 -16.74
CA LEU A 14 15.98 7.39 -15.90
C LEU A 14 17.00 8.40 -16.45
N ALA A 15 17.13 8.50 -17.77
CA ALA A 15 17.99 9.48 -18.44
C ALA A 15 17.58 10.94 -18.15
N ARG A 16 16.27 11.22 -17.95
CA ARG A 16 15.77 12.55 -17.61
C ARG A 16 16.14 13.03 -16.18
N LYS A 17 16.59 12.13 -15.30
CA LYS A 17 16.97 12.45 -13.90
C LYS A 17 18.48 12.41 -13.62
N ASN A 18 19.34 12.47 -14.65
CA ASN A 18 20.79 12.66 -14.51
C ASN A 18 21.52 11.52 -13.76
N VAL A 19 21.10 10.27 -13.99
CA VAL A 19 21.83 9.08 -13.52
C VAL A 19 22.62 8.50 -14.69
N LYS A 20 23.95 8.54 -14.60
CA LYS A 20 24.87 8.04 -15.64
C LYS A 20 24.65 6.54 -15.92
N SER A 21 24.76 6.22 -17.20
CA SER A 21 24.67 4.92 -17.89
C SER A 21 24.97 3.66 -17.08
N LEU A 22 24.04 2.70 -17.10
CA LEU A 22 24.29 1.28 -16.87
C LEU A 22 23.55 0.48 -17.95
N SER A 23 24.27 -0.42 -18.63
CA SER A 23 23.83 -1.13 -19.85
C SER A 23 22.73 -2.17 -19.61
N SER A 24 21.82 -2.26 -20.59
CA SER A 24 20.48 -2.84 -20.53
C SER A 24 20.40 -4.34 -20.14
N ASN A 25 21.39 -5.18 -20.43
CA ASN A 25 21.23 -6.64 -20.25
C ASN A 25 21.52 -7.20 -18.83
N THR A 26 22.01 -6.38 -17.88
CA THR A 26 22.28 -6.82 -16.49
C THR A 26 21.14 -6.44 -15.53
N VAL A 27 20.40 -5.38 -15.85
CA VAL A 27 19.32 -4.82 -15.00
C VAL A 27 18.10 -5.75 -14.99
N LEU A 28 17.82 -6.44 -16.10
CA LEU A 28 16.69 -7.36 -16.22
C LEU A 28 16.86 -8.72 -15.54
N ARG A 29 18.06 -9.07 -15.06
CA ARG A 29 18.34 -10.40 -14.46
C ARG A 29 18.65 -10.39 -12.95
N LYS A 30 18.77 -9.24 -12.32
CA LYS A 30 19.13 -9.16 -10.89
C LYS A 30 18.46 -8.00 -10.18
N ILE A 31 17.16 -8.05 -9.98
CA ILE A 31 16.49 -7.19 -9.02
C ILE A 31 15.38 -7.97 -8.32
N VAL A 32 15.78 -8.67 -7.27
CA VAL A 32 14.86 -9.08 -6.20
C VAL A 32 15.42 -8.49 -4.92
N ALA A 33 14.98 -7.26 -4.65
CA ALA A 33 15.01 -6.66 -3.32
C ALA A 33 13.65 -5.96 -3.13
N PRO A 34 13.04 -6.03 -1.92
CA PRO A 34 11.67 -5.58 -1.66
C PRO A 34 11.41 -4.07 -1.81
N ASP A 35 12.40 -3.25 -2.21
CA ASP A 35 12.31 -1.78 -2.30
C ASP A 35 12.06 -1.24 -3.73
N GLN A 36 12.45 -1.97 -4.77
CA GLN A 36 12.49 -1.39 -6.12
C GLN A 36 11.10 -1.19 -6.73
N SER A 37 10.13 -2.01 -6.31
CA SER A 37 8.73 -1.88 -6.73
C SER A 37 8.09 -0.57 -6.26
N LEU A 38 8.54 0.04 -5.16
CA LEU A 38 8.02 1.34 -4.69
C LEU A 38 8.36 2.46 -5.68
N TYR A 39 9.61 2.51 -6.14
CA TYR A 39 10.07 3.52 -7.09
C TYR A 39 9.46 3.32 -8.47
N GLU A 40 9.23 2.07 -8.89
CA GLU A 40 8.54 1.76 -10.14
C GLU A 40 7.06 2.20 -10.09
N ILE A 41 6.35 1.87 -9.01
CA ILE A 41 4.96 2.32 -8.79
C ILE A 41 4.92 3.85 -8.79
N LEU A 42 5.85 4.51 -8.10
CA LEU A 42 5.94 5.97 -8.12
C LEU A 42 6.16 6.48 -9.55
N ALA A 43 7.16 5.98 -10.28
CA ALA A 43 7.50 6.44 -11.62
C ALA A 43 6.31 6.32 -12.60
N VAL A 44 5.61 5.19 -12.59
CA VAL A 44 4.40 4.99 -13.40
C VAL A 44 3.27 5.91 -12.94
N GLY A 45 3.12 6.09 -11.63
CA GLY A 45 2.16 7.01 -11.03
C GLY A 45 2.41 8.46 -11.43
N GLU A 46 3.66 8.95 -11.40
CA GLU A 46 4.02 10.31 -11.83
C GLU A 46 3.67 10.55 -13.30
N LEU A 47 3.82 9.52 -14.13
CA LEU A 47 3.54 9.60 -15.57
C LEU A 47 2.05 9.57 -15.89
N ARG A 48 1.30 8.63 -15.28
CA ARG A 48 -0.09 8.32 -15.67
C ARG A 48 -1.14 8.96 -14.77
N LEU A 49 -0.77 9.30 -13.54
CA LEU A 49 -1.65 9.91 -12.53
C LEU A 49 -1.00 11.18 -11.95
N PRO A 50 -0.59 12.16 -12.78
CA PRO A 50 0.21 13.31 -12.33
C PRO A 50 -0.49 14.20 -11.29
N LYS A 51 -1.83 14.12 -11.18
CA LYS A 51 -2.65 14.88 -10.23
C LYS A 51 -3.13 14.05 -9.04
N SER A 52 -2.77 12.76 -8.94
CA SER A 52 -3.23 11.90 -7.85
C SER A 52 -2.61 12.31 -6.51
N PRO A 53 -3.43 12.56 -5.47
CA PRO A 53 -2.94 12.79 -4.11
C PRO A 53 -2.15 11.59 -3.56
N CYS A 54 -2.49 10.35 -3.96
CA CYS A 54 -1.77 9.15 -3.53
C CYS A 54 -0.34 9.12 -4.09
N VAL A 55 -0.15 9.56 -5.35
CA VAL A 55 1.20 9.72 -5.95
C VAL A 55 2.01 10.78 -5.19
N VAL A 56 1.38 11.90 -4.81
CA VAL A 56 2.02 12.94 -3.99
C VAL A 56 2.41 12.39 -2.61
N ALA A 57 1.52 11.66 -1.95
CA ALA A 57 1.77 11.04 -0.66
C ALA A 57 2.94 10.03 -0.72
N LEU A 58 2.96 9.17 -1.74
CA LEU A 58 4.04 8.20 -1.97
C LEU A 58 5.38 8.91 -2.18
N ARG A 59 5.42 9.92 -3.05
CA ARG A 59 6.63 10.72 -3.29
C ARG A 59 7.17 11.35 -2.01
N ASN A 60 6.30 11.99 -1.23
CA ASN A 60 6.71 12.67 0.00
C ASN A 60 7.15 11.68 1.07
N GLY A 61 6.48 10.53 1.18
CA GLY A 61 6.87 9.46 2.09
C GLY A 61 8.23 8.86 1.76
N LEU A 62 8.51 8.59 0.47
CA LEU A 62 9.83 8.11 0.04
C LEU A 62 10.93 9.14 0.30
N LYS A 63 10.67 10.43 0.03
CA LYS A 63 11.61 11.51 0.39
C LYS A 63 11.91 11.54 1.88
N ALA A 64 10.90 11.36 2.72
CA ALA A 64 11.06 11.33 4.18
C ALA A 64 11.91 10.13 4.63
N ILE A 65 11.73 8.94 4.05
CA ILE A 65 12.56 7.76 4.37
C ILE A 65 14.06 8.01 4.09
N CYS A 66 14.37 8.73 3.01
CA CYS A 66 15.74 9.05 2.63
C CYS A 66 16.38 10.18 3.48
N ASP A 67 15.59 10.89 4.28
CA ASP A 67 16.08 11.98 5.12
C ASP A 67 16.53 11.44 6.50
N PRO A 68 17.85 11.49 6.81
CA PRO A 68 18.40 10.94 8.05
C PRO A 68 17.93 11.67 9.31
N THR A 69 17.29 12.84 9.17
CA THR A 69 16.77 13.63 10.29
C THR A 69 15.35 13.22 10.70
N THR A 70 14.68 12.39 9.90
CA THR A 70 13.29 12.00 10.17
C THR A 70 13.19 10.85 11.18
N LYS A 71 12.20 10.93 12.07
CA LYS A 71 11.91 9.84 13.00
C LYS A 71 11.30 8.64 12.27
N ALA A 72 11.75 7.44 12.62
CA ALA A 72 11.35 6.16 12.03
C ALA A 72 9.86 5.80 12.23
N LYS A 73 8.97 6.39 11.43
CA LYS A 73 7.57 5.97 11.22
C LYS A 73 7.04 6.04 9.77
N PRO A 74 7.75 6.52 8.73
CA PRO A 74 7.14 6.70 7.41
C PRO A 74 6.88 5.40 6.64
N PHE A 75 7.46 4.27 7.05
CA PHE A 75 7.40 3.01 6.29
C PHE A 75 5.98 2.54 5.99
N GLU A 76 5.13 2.31 7.01
CA GLU A 76 3.77 1.79 6.80
C GLU A 76 2.90 2.71 5.92
N ARG A 77 3.05 4.03 6.08
CA ARG A 77 2.36 5.03 5.25
C ARG A 77 2.82 5.00 3.80
N VAL A 78 4.11 4.75 3.55
CA VAL A 78 4.66 4.58 2.20
C VAL A 78 4.13 3.30 1.57
N GLU A 79 4.09 2.19 2.32
CA GLU A 79 3.51 0.93 1.85
C GLU A 79 2.03 1.12 1.45
N GLN A 80 1.25 1.79 2.30
CA GLN A 80 -0.16 2.08 2.02
C GLN A 80 -0.34 2.96 0.79
N ALA A 81 0.44 4.05 0.68
CA ALA A 81 0.36 4.94 -0.47
C ALA A 81 0.72 4.21 -1.78
N ALA A 82 1.73 3.33 -1.76
CA ALA A 82 2.11 2.53 -2.91
C ALA A 82 0.99 1.56 -3.34
N ALA A 83 0.36 0.87 -2.38
CA ALA A 83 -0.77 -0.02 -2.68
C ALA A 83 -1.96 0.74 -3.30
N LEU A 84 -2.26 1.94 -2.79
CA LEU A 84 -3.34 2.78 -3.32
C LEU A 84 -3.03 3.35 -4.71
N VAL A 85 -1.78 3.79 -4.97
CA VAL A 85 -1.36 4.22 -6.31
C VAL A 85 -1.48 3.06 -7.30
N TRP A 86 -1.05 1.85 -6.90
CA TRP A 86 -1.20 0.66 -7.73
C TRP A 86 -2.67 0.36 -8.03
N LEU A 87 -3.54 0.45 -7.02
CA LEU A 87 -4.98 0.22 -7.19
C LEU A 87 -5.62 1.26 -8.12
N GLU A 88 -5.26 2.54 -7.99
CA GLU A 88 -5.73 3.62 -8.87
C GLU A 88 -5.30 3.40 -10.33
N LEU A 89 -4.08 2.89 -10.54
CA LEU A 89 -3.53 2.60 -11.86
C LEU A 89 -4.19 1.39 -12.54
N THR A 90 -4.67 0.42 -11.76
CA THR A 90 -5.02 -0.93 -12.26
C THR A 90 -6.50 -1.26 -12.15
N HIS A 91 -7.21 -0.68 -11.18
CA HIS A 91 -8.61 -0.95 -10.94
C HIS A 91 -9.32 0.28 -10.32
N ARG A 92 -9.69 1.24 -11.17
CA ARG A 92 -10.22 2.54 -10.74
C ARG A 92 -11.49 2.48 -9.89
N GLU A 93 -12.43 1.60 -10.21
CA GLU A 93 -13.67 1.44 -9.43
C GLU A 93 -13.38 1.01 -7.97
N ALA A 94 -12.56 -0.03 -7.79
CA ALA A 94 -12.09 -0.47 -6.47
C ALA A 94 -11.34 0.64 -5.71
N PHE A 95 -10.53 1.45 -6.39
CA PHE A 95 -9.87 2.61 -5.78
C PHE A 95 -10.89 3.65 -5.30
N GLU A 96 -11.86 4.03 -6.13
CA GLU A 96 -12.91 5.01 -5.79
C GLU A 96 -13.78 4.55 -4.61
N MET A 97 -13.95 3.23 -4.46
CA MET A 97 -14.67 2.61 -3.35
C MET A 97 -13.78 2.23 -2.15
N THR A 98 -12.48 2.59 -2.18
CA THR A 98 -11.53 2.33 -1.09
C THR A 98 -11.15 3.64 -0.39
N THR A 99 -11.43 3.73 0.90
CA THR A 99 -11.05 4.88 1.73
C THR A 99 -10.06 4.50 2.82
N THR A 100 -9.28 5.47 3.28
CA THR A 100 -8.36 5.30 4.40
C THR A 100 -9.04 5.71 5.69
N ASN A 101 -8.85 4.96 6.78
CA ASN A 101 -9.21 5.39 8.11
C ASN A 101 -8.21 6.45 8.61
N PRO A 102 -8.57 7.75 8.69
CA PRO A 102 -7.60 8.81 8.99
C PRO A 102 -7.15 8.81 10.46
N MET A 103 -7.72 7.92 11.28
CA MET A 103 -7.60 7.97 12.72
C MET A 103 -6.25 7.46 13.25
N GLY A 104 -5.39 6.87 12.42
CA GLY A 104 -4.02 6.47 12.80
C GLY A 104 -2.98 7.61 12.81
N GLY A 105 -3.34 8.83 12.41
CA GLY A 105 -2.40 9.95 12.23
C GLY A 105 -1.94 10.69 13.48
N TYR A 106 -0.98 11.61 13.29
CA TYR A 106 -0.55 12.58 14.31
C TYR A 106 -1.75 13.42 14.78
N ARG A 107 -1.83 13.61 16.09
CA ARG A 107 -2.92 14.33 16.75
C ARG A 107 -2.33 15.42 17.65
N PRO A 108 -2.78 16.68 17.56
CA PRO A 108 -2.47 17.69 18.56
C PRO A 108 -2.96 17.24 19.95
N ASN A 109 -2.26 17.60 21.00
CA ASN A 109 -2.62 17.24 22.38
C ASN A 109 -4.09 17.65 22.69
N GLY A 110 -4.86 16.78 23.34
CA GLY A 110 -6.27 17.02 23.70
C GLY A 110 -7.31 16.54 22.67
N SER A 111 -6.97 16.45 21.39
CA SER A 111 -7.89 15.99 20.33
C SER A 111 -8.29 14.51 20.46
N GLY A 112 -7.52 13.71 21.20
CA GLY A 112 -7.77 12.27 21.36
C GLY A 112 -9.07 11.93 22.09
N GLY A 113 -9.51 12.77 23.04
CA GLY A 113 -10.78 12.59 23.76
C GLY A 113 -11.99 12.95 22.90
N GLN A 114 -11.94 14.09 22.23
CA GLN A 114 -12.99 14.59 21.33
C GLN A 114 -13.27 13.59 20.20
N ILE A 115 -12.21 13.16 19.51
CA ILE A 115 -12.27 12.17 18.44
C ILE A 115 -12.93 10.85 18.88
N LYS A 116 -12.63 10.38 20.11
CA LYS A 116 -13.28 9.18 20.64
C LYS A 116 -14.77 9.42 20.90
N GLY A 117 -15.12 10.61 21.38
CA GLY A 117 -16.50 11.06 21.58
C GLY A 117 -17.30 11.13 20.26
N GLU A 118 -16.63 11.48 19.16
CA GLU A 118 -17.20 11.46 17.80
C GLU A 118 -17.38 10.05 17.21
N GLY A 119 -17.03 9.01 17.97
CA GLY A 119 -17.24 7.61 17.58
C GLY A 119 -16.02 6.92 16.99
N ALA A 120 -14.86 7.59 16.92
CA ALA A 120 -13.66 6.96 16.40
C ALA A 120 -13.27 5.72 17.21
N ARG A 121 -12.92 4.65 16.51
CA ARG A 121 -12.51 3.38 17.10
C ARG A 121 -11.00 3.22 16.97
N LYS A 122 -10.32 3.06 18.11
CA LYS A 122 -8.88 2.77 18.14
C LYS A 122 -8.65 1.39 17.51
N GLY A 123 -7.66 1.28 16.63
CA GLY A 123 -7.29 0.02 15.98
C GLY A 123 -8.24 -0.42 14.86
N TYR A 124 -9.14 0.44 14.39
CA TYR A 124 -9.95 0.11 13.22
C TYR A 124 -9.07 0.06 11.95
N PRO A 125 -9.30 -0.88 11.00
CA PRO A 125 -8.40 -1.12 9.88
C PRO A 125 -8.08 0.13 9.03
N ASP A 126 -6.89 0.15 8.43
CA ASP A 126 -6.38 1.29 7.67
C ASP A 126 -7.10 1.53 6.35
N LEU A 127 -7.41 0.47 5.58
CA LEU A 127 -8.07 0.56 4.28
C LEU A 127 -9.42 -0.14 4.33
N LEU A 128 -10.44 0.57 3.87
CA LEU A 128 -11.84 0.14 3.89
C LEU A 128 -12.38 0.18 2.47
N THR A 129 -12.74 -0.98 1.92
CA THR A 129 -13.31 -1.09 0.59
C THR A 129 -14.74 -1.58 0.66
N ASP A 130 -15.68 -0.80 0.13
CA ASP A 130 -17.12 -1.05 0.25
C ASP A 130 -17.72 -1.62 -1.04
N ILE A 131 -17.10 -2.70 -1.52
CA ILE A 131 -17.59 -3.51 -2.64
C ILE A 131 -17.81 -4.94 -2.15
N PRO A 132 -19.06 -5.43 -2.09
CA PRO A 132 -19.34 -6.83 -1.78
C PRO A 132 -18.80 -7.76 -2.86
N ARG A 133 -18.02 -8.77 -2.49
CA ARG A 133 -17.46 -9.75 -3.44
C ARG A 133 -17.05 -11.04 -2.73
N LEU A 134 -17.07 -12.16 -3.46
CA LEU A 134 -16.67 -13.49 -2.95
C LEU A 134 -17.44 -13.92 -1.68
N GLY A 135 -18.69 -13.48 -1.53
CA GLY A 135 -19.52 -13.75 -0.34
C GLY A 135 -19.26 -12.83 0.85
N TYR A 136 -18.37 -11.85 0.74
CA TYR A 136 -18.09 -10.86 1.78
C TYR A 136 -18.81 -9.53 1.51
N HIS A 137 -19.13 -8.80 2.58
CA HIS A 137 -19.79 -7.48 2.51
C HIS A 137 -18.86 -6.34 2.06
N GLY A 138 -17.55 -6.58 2.13
CA GLY A 138 -16.50 -5.61 1.80
C GLY A 138 -15.14 -6.14 2.24
N LEU A 139 -14.09 -5.41 1.88
CA LEU A 139 -12.70 -5.75 2.22
C LEU A 139 -12.14 -4.75 3.24
N ARG A 140 -11.41 -5.26 4.23
CA ARG A 140 -10.74 -4.50 5.28
C ARG A 140 -9.28 -4.92 5.30
N ILE A 141 -8.37 -3.97 5.10
CA ILE A 141 -6.93 -4.23 5.17
C ILE A 141 -6.34 -3.38 6.29
N GLU A 142 -5.66 -4.05 7.22
CA GLU A 142 -4.75 -3.41 8.17
C GLU A 142 -3.33 -3.50 7.61
N MET A 143 -2.66 -2.35 7.52
CA MET A 143 -1.33 -2.24 6.96
C MET A 143 -0.27 -2.40 8.06
N LYS A 144 0.85 -3.00 7.67
CA LYS A 144 2.07 -3.05 8.47
C LYS A 144 3.27 -2.83 7.57
N LYS A 145 4.37 -2.34 8.14
CA LYS A 145 5.68 -2.37 7.47
C LYS A 145 6.03 -3.81 7.05
N PHE A 146 6.77 -3.97 5.96
CA PHE A 146 7.23 -5.28 5.50
C PHE A 146 8.26 -5.87 6.47
N SER A 147 7.79 -6.61 7.47
CA SER A 147 8.60 -7.26 8.48
C SER A 147 7.78 -8.32 9.19
N GLU A 148 8.35 -9.52 9.35
CA GLU A 148 7.72 -10.60 10.11
C GLU A 148 7.35 -10.20 11.54
N ARG A 149 8.13 -9.30 12.16
CA ARG A 149 7.88 -8.82 13.53
C ARG A 149 6.81 -7.73 13.64
N ALA A 150 6.25 -7.27 12.51
CA ALA A 150 5.24 -6.22 12.51
C ALA A 150 3.85 -6.84 12.80
N GLU A 151 3.52 -6.92 14.08
CA GLU A 151 2.26 -7.46 14.58
C GLU A 151 1.19 -6.37 14.77
N PRO A 152 -0.11 -6.73 14.68
CA PRO A 152 -1.19 -5.82 15.05
C PRO A 152 -1.19 -5.56 16.55
N THR A 153 -1.67 -4.39 16.97
CA THR A 153 -1.93 -4.15 18.40
C THR A 153 -3.10 -4.99 18.88
N SER A 154 -3.28 -5.12 20.20
CA SER A 154 -4.43 -5.83 20.77
C SER A 154 -5.77 -5.26 20.31
N GLU A 155 -5.90 -3.93 20.20
CA GLU A 155 -7.13 -3.32 19.70
C GLU A 155 -7.37 -3.57 18.20
N GLN A 156 -6.30 -3.61 17.41
CA GLN A 156 -6.39 -3.98 15.99
C GLN A 156 -6.86 -5.42 15.84
N LEU A 157 -6.26 -6.35 16.58
CA LEU A 157 -6.66 -7.75 16.58
C LEU A 157 -8.15 -7.94 16.91
N VAL A 158 -8.68 -7.21 17.89
CA VAL A 158 -10.12 -7.23 18.23
C VAL A 158 -10.98 -6.83 17.04
N TRP A 159 -10.63 -5.74 16.33
CA TRP A 159 -11.39 -5.30 15.17
C TRP A 159 -11.28 -6.25 13.98
N LEU A 160 -10.08 -6.79 13.72
CA LEU A 160 -9.87 -7.73 12.63
C LEU A 160 -10.77 -8.97 12.78
N THR A 161 -10.76 -9.58 13.97
CA THR A 161 -11.63 -10.73 14.29
C THR A 161 -13.11 -10.36 14.24
N LYS A 162 -13.49 -9.22 14.84
CA LYS A 162 -14.90 -8.79 14.88
C LYS A 162 -15.46 -8.55 13.46
N LEU A 163 -14.71 -7.89 12.59
CA LEU A 163 -15.13 -7.61 11.22
C LEU A 163 -15.24 -8.89 10.40
N SER A 164 -14.30 -9.84 10.56
CA SER A 164 -14.37 -11.17 9.94
C SER A 164 -15.66 -11.90 10.35
N TRP A 165 -15.94 -11.98 11.65
CA TRP A 165 -17.19 -12.58 12.17
C TRP A 165 -18.46 -11.90 11.67
N ASN A 166 -18.39 -10.63 11.28
CA ASN A 166 -19.52 -9.87 10.72
C ASN A 166 -19.52 -9.87 9.17
N GLY A 167 -18.86 -10.84 8.53
CA GLY A 167 -18.99 -11.09 7.09
C GLY A 167 -18.11 -10.22 6.19
N TYR A 168 -17.10 -9.55 6.72
CA TYR A 168 -16.11 -8.82 5.91
C TYR A 168 -14.90 -9.70 5.59
N ARG A 169 -14.29 -9.50 4.42
CA ARG A 169 -12.96 -10.04 4.16
C ARG A 169 -11.96 -9.19 4.91
N VAL A 170 -11.14 -9.81 5.76
CA VAL A 170 -10.19 -9.08 6.60
C VAL A 170 -8.78 -9.63 6.40
N ALA A 171 -7.83 -8.75 6.13
CA ALA A 171 -6.42 -9.10 5.97
C ALA A 171 -5.50 -8.13 6.72
N LEU A 172 -4.54 -8.68 7.44
CA LEU A 172 -3.34 -7.97 7.88
C LEU A 172 -2.28 -8.11 6.78
N CYS A 173 -1.90 -6.99 6.17
CA CYS A 173 -0.96 -6.93 5.07
C CYS A 173 0.34 -6.27 5.50
N ARG A 174 1.44 -7.02 5.48
CA ARG A 174 2.79 -6.48 5.68
C ARG A 174 3.36 -6.11 4.32
N GLY A 175 3.69 -4.82 4.14
CA GLY A 175 4.17 -4.26 2.89
C GLY A 175 3.06 -4.03 1.85
N HIS A 176 3.35 -3.16 0.86
CA HIS A 176 2.44 -2.85 -0.23
C HIS A 176 2.15 -4.07 -1.10
N GLN A 177 3.12 -4.96 -1.29
CA GLN A 177 2.95 -6.18 -2.08
C GLN A 177 1.88 -7.11 -1.47
N GLY A 178 1.82 -7.20 -0.14
CA GLY A 178 0.77 -7.96 0.56
C GLY A 178 -0.63 -7.39 0.32
N ALA A 179 -0.75 -6.06 0.39
CA ALA A 179 -2.01 -5.37 0.10
C ALA A 179 -2.42 -5.50 -1.37
N ILE A 180 -1.50 -5.32 -2.32
CA ILE A 180 -1.74 -5.50 -3.76
C ILE A 180 -2.22 -6.93 -4.04
N THR A 181 -1.55 -7.94 -3.46
CA THR A 181 -1.95 -9.34 -3.61
C THR A 181 -3.36 -9.57 -3.08
N THR A 182 -3.69 -8.98 -1.93
CA THR A 182 -5.03 -9.05 -1.33
C THR A 182 -6.09 -8.40 -2.21
N PHE A 183 -5.80 -7.23 -2.80
CA PHE A 183 -6.70 -6.60 -3.78
C PHE A 183 -6.87 -7.48 -5.01
N CYS A 184 -5.79 -8.06 -5.52
CA CYS A 184 -5.85 -8.97 -6.67
C CYS A 184 -6.73 -10.19 -6.39
N ASP A 185 -6.55 -10.81 -5.21
CA ASP A 185 -7.38 -11.93 -4.76
C ASP A 185 -8.85 -11.55 -4.68
N TYR A 186 -9.16 -10.40 -4.06
CA TYR A 186 -10.53 -9.99 -3.82
C TYR A 186 -11.26 -9.59 -5.11
N PHE A 187 -10.57 -8.89 -6.02
CA PHE A 187 -11.14 -8.36 -7.26
C PHE A 187 -10.90 -9.23 -8.51
N ASP A 188 -10.26 -10.40 -8.36
CA ASP A 188 -9.88 -11.27 -9.47
C ASP A 188 -9.02 -10.56 -10.53
N ILE A 189 -8.03 -9.79 -10.05
CA ILE A 189 -7.05 -9.09 -10.90
C ILE A 189 -5.83 -10.00 -11.08
N VAL A 190 -5.24 -9.99 -12.28
CA VAL A 190 -3.97 -10.67 -12.54
C VAL A 190 -2.88 -10.12 -11.61
N LYS A 191 -2.34 -10.99 -10.75
CA LYS A 191 -1.34 -10.64 -9.75
C LYS A 191 0.00 -10.30 -10.42
N PRO A 192 0.69 -9.24 -9.96
CA PRO A 192 2.12 -9.12 -10.16
C PRO A 192 2.85 -10.31 -9.52
N GLN A 193 3.98 -10.71 -10.10
CA GLN A 193 4.78 -11.79 -9.53
C GLN A 193 5.52 -11.26 -8.29
N PHE A 194 4.96 -11.49 -7.11
CA PHE A 194 5.62 -11.26 -5.83
C PHE A 194 5.95 -12.61 -5.19
N ASP A 195 7.22 -12.82 -4.81
CA ASP A 195 7.60 -13.95 -3.96
C ASP A 195 7.39 -13.56 -2.49
N LEU A 196 6.12 -13.67 -2.05
CA LEU A 196 5.73 -13.26 -0.70
C LEU A 196 5.92 -14.40 0.29
N PRO A 197 6.61 -14.16 1.43
CA PRO A 197 6.65 -15.14 2.50
C PRO A 197 5.25 -15.31 3.10
N LYS A 198 4.97 -16.50 3.65
CA LYS A 198 3.66 -16.83 4.23
C LYS A 198 3.19 -15.86 5.32
N TRP A 199 4.12 -15.22 6.05
CA TRP A 199 3.79 -14.24 7.07
C TRP A 199 3.33 -12.89 6.51
N ALA A 200 3.53 -12.61 5.21
CA ALA A 200 3.25 -11.30 4.64
C ALA A 200 1.76 -10.94 4.64
N ILE A 201 0.88 -11.95 4.55
CA ILE A 201 -0.57 -11.79 4.55
C ILE A 201 -1.17 -12.76 5.55
N VAL A 202 -1.95 -12.23 6.48
CA VAL A 202 -2.73 -13.05 7.43
C VAL A 202 -4.19 -12.68 7.28
N TYR A 203 -5.02 -13.65 6.91
CA TYR A 203 -6.47 -13.49 6.86
C TYR A 203 -7.09 -13.86 8.21
N TYR A 204 -8.15 -13.15 8.59
CA TYR A 204 -8.93 -13.36 9.81
C TYR A 204 -10.34 -13.84 9.46
#